data_AF-A0A8T5NII5-F1
#
_entry.id   AF-A0A8T5NII5-F1
#
_cell.length_a   1.000
_cell.length_b   1.000
_cell.length_c   1.000
_cell.angle_alpha   90.00
_cell.angle_beta   90.00
_cell.angle_gamma   90.00
#
_symmetry.space_group_name_H-M   'P 1'
#
loop_
_entity.id
_entity.type
_entity.pdbx_description
1 polymer ?
#
loop_
_entity_poly.entity_id
_entity_poly.type
_entity_poly.pdbx_seq_one_letter_code
_entity_poly.pdbx_strand_id
1 'polypeptide(L)'
;GFTEPSYGDVYPRIKPANTKLVSVSPLEKTEKKPDVVVIVGTPRKLMRVSTILSQLHEKQPVEARFKGEFAVCGECTAIPYLEKKVNLSLLCNGARMFSGYRDDEMVMGFPLDDFIRISDSTEEKEITNALCGCIMDDIPAGAVAAIEKIGFGKGTDQFFGRFGEEIVRLYTPKSKDGKITSLTLHVPVKFKDGETSSKANEKAREYLQSPVLHRARDNWVDIAIPIELGESLNRACMRGEKFEALVVEGIDTILKEVEKVKRKAAG
;
A
#
# COMPACT_ATOMS: atom_id res chain seq x y z
N GLY A 1 2.15 -37.29 7.97
CA GLY A 1 1.95 -37.58 6.55
C GLY A 1 2.49 -38.95 6.25
N PHE A 2 3.81 -39.11 6.22
CA PHE A 2 4.41 -40.43 5.97
C PHE A 2 4.47 -41.32 7.22
N THR A 3 4.92 -40.76 8.34
CA THR A 3 5.03 -41.45 9.62
C THR A 3 4.46 -40.61 10.76
N GLU A 4 4.10 -41.29 11.85
CA GLU A 4 3.71 -40.63 13.09
C GLU A 4 4.95 -40.10 13.82
N PRO A 5 4.96 -38.85 14.30
CA PRO A 5 6.09 -38.30 15.04
C PRO A 5 6.32 -39.03 16.36
N SER A 6 7.57 -39.29 16.72
CA SER A 6 7.92 -40.05 17.94
C SER A 6 8.09 -39.19 19.20
N TYR A 7 8.36 -37.88 19.06
CA TYR A 7 8.82 -37.03 20.17
C TYR A 7 7.96 -35.78 20.45
N GLY A 8 6.81 -35.62 19.78
CA GLY A 8 5.89 -34.50 20.01
C GLY A 8 4.80 -34.36 18.96
N ASP A 9 3.77 -33.55 19.22
CA ASP A 9 2.76 -33.27 18.19
C ASP A 9 3.31 -32.24 17.19
N VAL A 10 3.46 -32.69 15.95
CA VAL A 10 3.85 -31.85 14.83
C VAL A 10 2.58 -31.33 14.17
N TYR A 11 2.34 -30.02 14.27
CA TYR A 11 1.23 -29.33 13.62
C TYR A 11 1.73 -28.04 12.95
N PRO A 12 1.33 -27.76 11.69
CA PRO A 12 0.41 -28.55 10.86
C PRO A 12 1.08 -29.74 10.13
N ARG A 13 0.34 -30.86 9.99
CA ARG A 13 0.77 -32.03 9.20
C ARG A 13 -0.43 -32.79 8.63
N ILE A 14 -0.20 -33.52 7.54
CA ILE A 14 -1.19 -34.47 7.01
C ILE A 14 -1.43 -35.60 8.02
N LYS A 15 -2.71 -35.82 8.39
CA LYS A 15 -3.21 -36.89 9.27
C LYS A 15 -4.30 -37.69 8.53
N PRO A 16 -4.37 -39.03 8.67
CA PRO A 16 -3.42 -39.89 9.38
C PRO A 16 -2.06 -40.00 8.65
N ALA A 17 -1.03 -40.53 9.31
CA ALA A 17 0.26 -40.75 8.67
C ALA A 17 0.31 -42.00 7.77
N ASN A 18 -0.41 -41.96 6.65
CA ASN A 18 -0.48 -43.04 5.66
C ASN A 18 -0.12 -42.60 4.23
N THR A 19 0.48 -41.41 4.07
CA THR A 19 0.97 -40.91 2.79
C THR A 19 2.07 -41.82 2.26
N LYS A 20 1.87 -42.38 1.06
CA LYS A 20 2.86 -43.26 0.41
C LYS A 20 3.85 -42.50 -0.48
N LEU A 21 3.38 -41.44 -1.13
CA LEU A 21 4.14 -40.66 -2.10
C LEU A 21 3.67 -39.21 -2.06
N VAL A 22 4.60 -38.28 -2.25
CA VAL A 22 4.31 -36.88 -2.60
C VAL A 22 5.02 -36.59 -3.91
N SER A 23 4.27 -36.11 -4.90
CA SER A 23 4.83 -35.66 -6.18
C SER A 23 4.85 -34.13 -6.18
N VAL A 24 5.99 -33.56 -6.58
CA VAL A 24 6.15 -32.10 -6.71
C VAL A 24 6.73 -31.84 -8.09
N SER A 25 6.08 -30.93 -8.81
CA SER A 25 6.48 -30.52 -10.15
C SER A 25 6.07 -29.07 -10.37
N PRO A 26 6.79 -28.32 -11.23
CA PRO A 26 6.25 -27.10 -11.80
C PRO A 26 4.88 -27.38 -12.44
N LEU A 27 3.94 -26.44 -12.28
CA LEU A 27 2.55 -26.66 -12.67
C LEU A 27 2.44 -26.96 -14.17
N GLU A 28 3.23 -26.30 -15.00
CA GLU A 28 3.31 -26.48 -16.45
C GLU A 28 3.90 -27.83 -16.89
N LYS A 29 4.53 -28.57 -15.98
CA LYS A 29 5.09 -29.91 -16.22
C LYS A 29 4.32 -31.01 -15.48
N THR A 30 3.19 -30.67 -14.91
CA THR A 30 2.42 -31.58 -14.07
C THR A 30 1.50 -32.46 -14.93
N GLU A 31 1.75 -33.77 -14.92
CA GLU A 31 0.96 -34.75 -15.70
C GLU A 31 -0.35 -35.16 -15.01
N LYS A 32 -0.44 -35.01 -13.69
CA LYS A 32 -1.59 -35.43 -12.87
C LYS A 32 -2.23 -34.23 -12.21
N LYS A 33 -3.56 -34.24 -12.07
CA LYS A 33 -4.29 -33.19 -11.34
C LYS A 33 -3.69 -32.99 -9.93
N PRO A 34 -3.13 -31.80 -9.60
CA PRO A 34 -2.53 -31.58 -8.29
C PRO A 34 -3.59 -31.41 -7.21
N ASP A 35 -3.31 -31.88 -6.00
CA ASP A 35 -4.20 -31.69 -4.84
C ASP A 35 -4.06 -30.29 -4.23
N VAL A 36 -2.86 -29.71 -4.31
CA VAL A 36 -2.50 -28.40 -3.82
C VAL A 36 -1.59 -27.74 -4.84
N VAL A 37 -1.82 -26.45 -5.09
CA VAL A 37 -0.92 -25.59 -5.87
C VAL A 37 -0.25 -24.62 -4.93
N VAL A 38 1.04 -24.38 -5.13
CA VAL A 38 1.83 -23.47 -4.30
C VAL A 38 2.36 -22.34 -5.17
N ILE A 39 2.07 -21.10 -4.80
CA ILE A 39 2.61 -19.90 -5.44
C ILE A 39 3.70 -19.32 -4.55
N VAL A 40 4.89 -19.15 -5.13
CA VAL A 40 6.00 -18.41 -4.53
C VAL A 40 6.01 -17.01 -5.12
N GLY A 41 6.08 -15.98 -4.29
CA GLY A 41 6.08 -14.61 -4.77
C GLY A 41 6.43 -13.60 -3.70
N THR A 42 6.59 -12.35 -4.11
CA THR A 42 6.84 -11.25 -3.17
C THR A 42 5.55 -10.87 -2.44
N PRO A 43 5.64 -10.19 -1.27
CA PRO A 43 4.48 -9.68 -0.55
C PRO A 43 3.49 -8.91 -1.46
N ARG A 44 4.00 -8.11 -2.41
CA ARG A 44 3.17 -7.36 -3.35
C ARG A 44 2.39 -8.26 -4.30
N LYS A 45 3.00 -9.33 -4.82
CA LYS A 45 2.33 -10.27 -5.72
C LYS A 45 1.25 -11.05 -4.97
N LEU A 46 1.58 -11.58 -3.79
CA LEU A 46 0.62 -12.33 -2.98
C LEU A 46 -0.51 -11.45 -2.42
N MET A 47 -0.25 -10.18 -2.13
CA MET A 47 -1.31 -9.21 -1.78
C MET A 47 -2.37 -9.12 -2.89
N ARG A 48 -1.95 -9.00 -4.16
CA ARG A 48 -2.89 -8.98 -5.30
C ARG A 48 -3.70 -10.27 -5.40
N VAL A 49 -3.05 -11.41 -5.18
CA VAL A 49 -3.73 -12.71 -5.17
C VAL A 49 -4.77 -12.77 -4.04
N SER A 50 -4.42 -12.33 -2.83
CA SER A 50 -5.37 -12.24 -1.70
C SER A 50 -6.56 -11.33 -2.00
N THR A 51 -6.33 -10.22 -2.71
CA THR A 51 -7.39 -9.31 -3.13
C THR A 51 -8.38 -9.99 -4.08
N ILE A 52 -7.88 -10.69 -5.10
CA ILE A 52 -8.72 -11.43 -6.06
C ILE A 52 -9.51 -12.50 -5.33
N LEU A 53 -8.84 -13.29 -4.49
CA LEU A 53 -9.50 -14.29 -3.64
C LEU A 53 -10.64 -13.70 -2.83
N SER A 54 -10.40 -12.58 -2.14
CA SER A 54 -11.44 -11.92 -1.36
C SER A 54 -12.65 -11.54 -2.23
N GLN A 55 -12.44 -11.00 -3.44
CA GLN A 55 -13.55 -10.70 -4.36
C GLN A 55 -14.33 -11.95 -4.77
N LEU A 56 -13.62 -13.06 -5.04
CA LEU A 56 -14.23 -14.34 -5.40
C LEU A 56 -15.01 -14.99 -4.25
N HIS A 57 -14.67 -14.65 -3.01
CA HIS A 57 -15.35 -15.10 -1.79
C HIS A 57 -16.19 -13.99 -1.16
N GLU A 58 -16.99 -13.27 -1.95
CA GLU A 58 -17.98 -12.30 -1.44
C GLU A 58 -17.38 -11.20 -0.53
N LYS A 59 -16.16 -10.76 -0.84
CA LYS A 59 -15.38 -9.77 -0.07
C LYS A 59 -15.03 -10.24 1.35
N GLN A 60 -15.06 -11.54 1.63
CA GLN A 60 -14.58 -12.09 2.89
C GLN A 60 -13.06 -11.95 3.00
N PRO A 61 -12.52 -11.76 4.21
CA PRO A 61 -11.09 -11.72 4.42
C PRO A 61 -10.44 -13.08 4.13
N VAL A 62 -9.21 -13.06 3.63
CA VAL A 62 -8.39 -14.27 3.52
C VAL A 62 -7.81 -14.57 4.92
N GLU A 63 -8.25 -15.66 5.52
CA GLU A 63 -7.69 -16.15 6.78
C GLU A 63 -6.34 -16.85 6.53
N ALA A 64 -5.34 -16.53 7.35
CA ALA A 64 -4.03 -17.19 7.31
C ALA A 64 -3.66 -17.72 8.70
N ARG A 65 -3.17 -18.95 8.74
CA ARG A 65 -2.70 -19.65 9.94
C ARG A 65 -1.25 -20.06 9.75
N PHE A 66 -0.35 -19.45 10.51
CA PHE A 66 1.08 -19.77 10.46
C PHE A 66 1.73 -19.56 11.83
N LYS A 67 2.84 -20.26 12.05
CA LYS A 67 3.76 -20.11 13.18
C LYS A 67 5.14 -19.63 12.74
N GLY A 68 5.42 -19.62 11.42
CA GLY A 68 6.77 -19.44 10.90
C GLY A 68 7.61 -20.72 10.97
N GLU A 69 6.93 -21.86 11.17
CA GLU A 69 7.50 -23.20 11.24
C GLU A 69 6.72 -24.11 10.31
N PHE A 70 7.36 -25.15 9.77
CA PHE A 70 6.71 -26.06 8.80
C PHE A 70 6.11 -25.31 7.59
N ALA A 71 6.78 -24.26 7.11
CA ALA A 71 6.29 -23.33 6.10
C ALA A 71 5.65 -23.99 4.86
N VAL A 72 6.45 -24.42 3.88
CA VAL A 72 5.89 -24.96 2.64
C VAL A 72 5.20 -26.30 2.90
N CYS A 73 5.81 -27.19 3.69
CA CYS A 73 5.33 -28.55 3.92
C CYS A 73 4.06 -28.65 4.78
N GLY A 74 3.90 -27.75 5.76
CA GLY A 74 2.79 -27.73 6.70
C GLY A 74 1.81 -26.62 6.37
N GLU A 75 2.25 -25.37 6.44
CA GLU A 75 1.40 -24.19 6.30
C GLU A 75 0.84 -24.06 4.88
N CYS A 76 1.65 -24.25 3.83
CA CYS A 76 1.20 -24.10 2.44
C CYS A 76 0.90 -25.42 1.72
N THR A 77 1.08 -26.58 2.36
CA THR A 77 0.73 -27.89 1.77
C THR A 77 -0.28 -28.64 2.62
N ALA A 78 0.04 -28.94 3.88
CA ALA A 78 -0.85 -29.75 4.72
C ALA A 78 -2.18 -29.04 5.06
N ILE A 79 -2.15 -27.74 5.39
CA ILE A 79 -3.37 -26.98 5.68
C ILE A 79 -4.28 -26.91 4.43
N PRO A 80 -3.82 -26.47 3.23
CA PRO A 80 -4.66 -26.47 2.05
C PRO A 80 -5.17 -27.85 1.63
N TYR A 81 -4.33 -28.89 1.80
CA TYR A 81 -4.72 -30.26 1.49
C TYR A 81 -5.85 -30.78 2.39
N LEU A 82 -5.73 -30.58 3.71
CA LEU A 82 -6.68 -31.12 4.70
C LEU A 82 -7.92 -30.25 4.87
N GLU A 83 -7.74 -28.94 5.00
CA GLU A 83 -8.82 -28.01 5.33
C GLU A 83 -9.56 -27.50 4.09
N LYS A 84 -9.01 -27.76 2.89
CA LYS A 84 -9.54 -27.23 1.61
C LYS A 84 -9.72 -25.71 1.66
N LYS A 85 -8.74 -25.03 2.28
CA LYS A 85 -8.67 -23.58 2.38
C LYS A 85 -7.30 -23.08 1.95
N VAL A 86 -7.26 -21.92 1.30
CA VAL A 86 -6.01 -21.22 1.02
C VAL A 86 -5.27 -20.91 2.32
N ASN A 87 -3.93 -20.97 2.30
CA ASN A 87 -3.14 -20.53 3.44
C ASN A 87 -1.80 -19.90 3.04
N LEU A 88 -1.38 -18.89 3.81
CA LEU A 88 -0.16 -18.11 3.60
C LEU A 88 0.92 -18.50 4.62
N SER A 89 2.18 -18.49 4.18
CA SER A 89 3.37 -18.67 5.02
C SER A 89 4.37 -17.54 4.81
N LEU A 90 4.99 -17.11 5.92
CA LEU A 90 6.14 -16.19 5.92
C LEU A 90 7.48 -16.91 5.65
N LEU A 91 7.43 -18.20 5.36
CA LEU A 91 8.56 -19.13 5.30
C LEU A 91 9.24 -19.35 6.66
N CYS A 92 9.84 -20.53 6.80
CA CYS A 92 10.61 -20.91 7.99
C CYS A 92 12.10 -20.87 7.67
N ASN A 93 12.94 -20.84 8.72
CA ASN A 93 14.40 -20.85 8.56
C ASN A 93 14.87 -22.02 7.68
N GLY A 94 14.27 -23.20 7.85
CA GLY A 94 14.62 -24.37 7.03
C GLY A 94 14.38 -24.15 5.53
N ALA A 95 13.27 -23.52 5.17
CA ALA A 95 12.99 -23.21 3.76
C ALA A 95 14.04 -22.24 3.18
N ARG A 96 14.42 -21.21 3.94
CA ARG A 96 15.42 -20.21 3.52
C ARG A 96 16.81 -20.82 3.39
N MET A 97 17.26 -21.55 4.41
CA MET A 97 18.61 -22.11 4.46
C MET A 97 18.82 -23.28 3.49
N PHE A 98 17.83 -24.18 3.37
CA PHE A 98 18.02 -25.45 2.65
C PHE A 98 17.34 -25.49 1.29
N SER A 99 16.38 -24.59 1.02
CA SER A 99 15.63 -24.58 -0.25
C SER A 99 15.77 -23.26 -1.02
N GLY A 100 16.61 -22.33 -0.54
CA GLY A 100 17.05 -21.16 -1.32
C GLY A 100 16.01 -20.06 -1.50
N TYR A 101 14.94 -20.06 -0.69
CA TYR A 101 13.95 -18.97 -0.71
C TYR A 101 14.58 -17.66 -0.22
N ARG A 102 14.29 -16.56 -0.91
CA ARG A 102 14.84 -15.22 -0.62
C ARG A 102 14.08 -14.51 0.48
N ASP A 103 14.75 -13.56 1.15
CA ASP A 103 14.17 -12.76 2.25
C ASP A 103 12.91 -11.98 1.85
N ASP A 104 12.78 -11.61 0.58
CA ASP A 104 11.63 -10.90 0.03
C ASP A 104 10.54 -11.83 -0.56
N GLU A 105 10.68 -13.15 -0.40
CA GLU A 105 9.71 -14.13 -0.84
C GLU A 105 8.81 -14.61 0.30
N MET A 106 7.58 -14.91 -0.10
CA MET A 106 6.52 -15.50 0.69
C MET A 106 5.87 -16.61 -0.15
N VAL A 107 5.08 -17.45 0.51
CA VAL A 107 4.43 -18.58 -0.16
C VAL A 107 2.95 -18.62 0.23
N MET A 108 2.10 -18.90 -0.74
CA MET A 108 0.68 -19.18 -0.52
C MET A 108 0.33 -20.52 -1.17
N GLY A 109 -0.38 -21.37 -0.43
CA GLY A 109 -0.87 -22.67 -0.88
C GLY A 109 -2.37 -22.65 -1.09
N PHE A 110 -2.83 -23.30 -2.15
CA PHE A 110 -4.21 -23.25 -2.63
C PHE A 110 -4.75 -24.65 -2.86
N PRO A 111 -6.00 -24.93 -2.46
CA PRO A 111 -6.80 -25.96 -3.12
C PRO A 111 -6.87 -25.66 -4.62
N LEU A 112 -6.87 -26.71 -5.45
CA LEU A 112 -6.85 -26.52 -6.90
C LEU A 112 -8.04 -25.69 -7.43
N ASP A 113 -9.24 -25.88 -6.87
CA ASP A 113 -10.43 -25.15 -7.33
C ASP A 113 -10.31 -23.64 -7.09
N ASP A 114 -9.73 -23.21 -5.96
CA ASP A 114 -9.45 -21.79 -5.70
C ASP A 114 -8.39 -21.25 -6.65
N PHE A 115 -7.33 -22.03 -6.90
CA PHE A 115 -6.27 -21.64 -7.83
C PHE A 115 -6.82 -21.39 -9.25
N ILE A 116 -7.70 -22.27 -9.75
CA ILE A 116 -8.34 -22.12 -11.07
C ILE A 116 -9.19 -20.84 -11.12
N ARG A 117 -10.00 -20.59 -10.08
CA ARG A 117 -10.84 -19.37 -10.04
C ARG A 117 -10.00 -18.10 -10.08
N ILE A 118 -8.87 -18.08 -9.37
CA ILE A 118 -7.95 -16.95 -9.40
C ILE A 118 -7.30 -16.81 -10.77
N SER A 119 -6.83 -17.91 -11.39
CA SER A 119 -6.19 -17.84 -12.71
C SER A 119 -7.12 -17.26 -13.77
N ASP A 120 -8.39 -17.68 -13.75
CA ASP A 120 -9.40 -17.17 -14.68
C ASP A 120 -9.70 -15.69 -14.42
N SER A 121 -9.68 -15.28 -13.15
CA SER A 121 -9.95 -13.89 -12.74
C SER A 121 -8.76 -12.95 -13.00
N THR A 122 -7.54 -13.45 -13.11
CA THR A 122 -6.37 -12.62 -13.43
C THR A 122 -6.34 -12.13 -14.88
N GLU A 123 -7.13 -12.75 -15.78
CA GLU A 123 -7.27 -12.31 -17.17
C GLU A 123 -8.24 -11.13 -17.32
N GLU A 124 -9.16 -10.93 -16.35
CA GLU A 124 -10.10 -9.81 -16.35
C GLU A 124 -9.64 -8.64 -15.46
N LYS A 125 -9.39 -7.51 -16.14
CA LYS A 125 -9.05 -6.16 -15.65
C LYS A 125 -8.16 -6.13 -14.41
N GLU A 126 -6.89 -5.77 -14.66
CA GLU A 126 -5.96 -5.27 -13.65
C GLU A 126 -6.71 -4.52 -12.56
N ILE A 127 -6.61 -5.00 -11.33
CA ILE A 127 -7.03 -4.28 -10.12
C ILE A 127 -6.07 -3.09 -9.98
N THR A 128 -6.27 -2.07 -10.81
CA THR A 128 -5.52 -0.81 -10.80
C THR A 128 -6.08 0.14 -9.76
N ASN A 129 -7.28 -0.12 -9.24
CA ASN A 129 -7.92 0.74 -8.27
C ASN A 129 -7.57 0.27 -6.87
N ALA A 130 -7.05 1.17 -6.04
CA ALA A 130 -6.87 0.91 -4.62
C ALA A 130 -8.22 0.60 -3.96
N LEU A 131 -8.50 -0.68 -3.72
CA LEU A 131 -9.75 -1.15 -3.08
C LEU A 131 -9.87 -0.70 -1.61
N CYS A 132 -8.78 -0.24 -1.00
CA CYS A 132 -8.74 0.39 0.30
C CYS A 132 -9.13 1.89 0.28
N GLY A 133 -9.42 2.46 -0.89
CA GLY A 133 -9.75 3.87 -1.03
C GLY A 133 -8.54 4.81 -1.00
N CYS A 134 -7.33 4.34 -1.33
CA CYS A 134 -6.21 5.27 -1.55
C CYS A 134 -6.61 6.26 -2.65
N ILE A 135 -6.50 7.52 -2.29
CA ILE A 135 -7.46 8.60 -2.59
C ILE A 135 -7.46 9.02 -4.07
N MET A 136 -6.44 8.63 -4.83
CA MET A 136 -6.06 9.28 -6.08
C MET A 136 -6.64 8.63 -7.34
N ASP A 137 -7.07 7.36 -7.30
CA ASP A 137 -7.60 6.64 -8.48
C ASP A 137 -9.04 7.00 -8.82
N ASP A 138 -9.79 7.50 -7.84
CA ASP A 138 -11.15 8.01 -8.06
C ASP A 138 -11.17 9.45 -8.60
N ILE A 139 -10.00 10.09 -8.80
CA ILE A 139 -9.94 11.46 -9.29
C ILE A 139 -10.21 11.46 -10.80
N PRO A 140 -11.20 12.23 -11.29
CA PRO A 140 -11.50 12.29 -12.72
C PRO A 140 -10.28 12.68 -13.56
N ALA A 141 -10.08 12.03 -14.71
CA ALA A 141 -8.92 12.26 -15.58
C ALA A 141 -8.71 13.74 -15.95
N GLY A 142 -9.81 14.50 -16.16
CA GLY A 142 -9.73 15.94 -16.41
C GLY A 142 -9.17 16.74 -15.23
N ALA A 143 -9.48 16.35 -13.99
CA ALA A 143 -8.92 16.97 -12.80
C ALA A 143 -7.43 16.60 -12.60
N VAL A 144 -7.07 15.34 -12.91
CA VAL A 144 -5.65 14.92 -12.94
C VAL A 144 -4.87 15.77 -13.93
N ALA A 145 -5.33 15.87 -15.18
CA ALA A 145 -4.66 16.65 -16.22
C ALA A 145 -4.54 18.15 -15.86
N ALA A 146 -5.56 18.73 -15.23
CA ALA A 146 -5.53 20.12 -14.78
C ALA A 146 -4.46 20.34 -13.69
N ILE A 147 -4.32 19.41 -12.75
CA ILE A 147 -3.31 19.47 -11.69
C ILE A 147 -1.90 19.21 -12.27
N GLU A 148 -1.77 18.30 -13.24
CA GLU A 148 -0.50 18.02 -13.91
C GLU A 148 0.00 19.19 -14.73
N LYS A 149 -0.90 19.95 -15.36
CA LYS A 149 -0.56 21.17 -16.10
C LYS A 149 0.12 22.24 -15.22
N ILE A 150 -0.17 22.23 -13.91
CA ILE A 150 0.44 23.15 -12.93
C ILE A 150 1.88 22.70 -12.57
N GLY A 151 2.27 21.47 -12.91
CA GLY A 151 3.61 20.92 -12.64
C GLY A 151 3.64 19.87 -11.53
N PHE A 152 2.49 19.38 -11.09
CA PHE A 152 2.42 18.20 -10.22
C PHE A 152 2.46 16.90 -11.02
N GLY A 153 2.97 15.83 -10.43
CA GLY A 153 2.77 14.46 -10.89
C GLY A 153 1.82 13.71 -9.96
N LYS A 154 1.03 12.78 -10.48
CA LYS A 154 0.17 11.89 -9.68
C LYS A 154 1.01 10.77 -9.03
N GLY A 155 1.02 10.73 -7.70
CA GLY A 155 1.46 9.56 -6.93
C GLY A 155 0.28 8.68 -6.49
N THR A 156 0.58 7.61 -5.75
CA THR A 156 -0.44 6.68 -5.21
C THR A 156 -1.38 7.38 -4.23
N ASP A 157 -0.85 8.20 -3.33
CA ASP A 157 -1.59 8.77 -2.20
C ASP A 157 -1.75 10.30 -2.26
N GLN A 158 -0.90 10.98 -3.04
CA GLN A 158 -0.95 12.43 -3.23
C GLN A 158 -0.35 12.83 -4.58
N PHE A 159 -0.65 14.06 -5.02
CA PHE A 159 0.12 14.71 -6.05
C PHE A 159 1.40 15.29 -5.45
N PHE A 160 2.47 15.37 -6.22
CA PHE A 160 3.69 16.06 -5.78
C PHE A 160 4.42 16.69 -6.98
N GLY A 161 5.03 17.84 -6.76
CA GLY A 161 5.75 18.58 -7.80
C GLY A 161 6.91 19.36 -7.17
N ARG A 162 7.90 19.71 -7.98
CA ARG A 162 9.03 20.53 -7.54
C ARG A 162 8.78 21.98 -7.93
N PHE A 163 8.75 22.87 -6.94
CA PHE A 163 8.53 24.30 -7.13
C PHE A 163 9.66 25.05 -6.43
N GLY A 164 10.60 25.57 -7.22
CA GLY A 164 11.87 26.09 -6.70
C GLY A 164 12.71 24.97 -6.07
N GLU A 165 13.15 25.19 -4.83
CA GLU A 165 13.93 24.22 -4.07
C GLU A 165 13.08 23.20 -3.30
N GLU A 166 11.76 23.43 -3.19
CA GLU A 166 10.88 22.59 -2.40
C GLU A 166 10.15 21.54 -3.25
N ILE A 167 9.86 20.41 -2.60
CA ILE A 167 8.88 19.45 -3.10
C ILE A 167 7.55 19.76 -2.41
N VAL A 168 6.58 20.23 -3.18
CA VAL A 168 5.23 20.51 -2.71
C VAL A 168 4.37 19.28 -2.95
N ARG A 169 3.67 18.82 -1.90
CA ARG A 169 2.65 17.78 -1.98
C ARG A 169 1.28 18.43 -2.03
N LEU A 170 0.39 17.87 -2.84
CA LEU A 170 -0.99 18.31 -2.94
C LEU A 170 -1.92 17.14 -2.63
N TYR A 171 -2.67 17.29 -1.55
CA TYR A 171 -3.65 16.33 -1.08
C TYR A 171 -5.06 16.76 -1.51
N THR A 172 -5.91 15.76 -1.75
CA THR A 172 -7.29 15.91 -2.20
C THR A 172 -8.24 15.33 -1.15
N PRO A 173 -8.41 16.00 0.01
CA PRO A 173 -9.25 15.49 1.08
C PRO A 173 -10.69 15.28 0.58
N LYS A 174 -11.23 14.09 0.87
CA LYS A 174 -12.63 13.73 0.58
C LYS A 174 -13.48 14.02 1.82
N SER A 175 -14.63 14.66 1.62
CA SER A 175 -15.65 14.80 2.66
C SER A 175 -16.28 13.45 3.00
N LYS A 176 -17.14 13.39 4.03
CA LYS A 176 -17.90 12.18 4.39
C LYS A 176 -18.72 11.62 3.22
N ASP A 177 -19.14 12.48 2.29
CA ASP A 177 -19.90 12.11 1.09
C ASP A 177 -19.01 11.78 -0.11
N GLY A 178 -17.70 11.62 0.09
CA GLY A 178 -16.72 11.29 -0.95
C GLY A 178 -16.36 12.45 -1.89
N LYS A 179 -16.90 13.65 -1.67
CA LYS A 179 -16.65 14.82 -2.53
C LYS A 179 -15.35 15.52 -2.14
N ILE A 180 -14.56 15.91 -3.13
CA ILE A 180 -13.39 16.77 -2.96
C ILE A 180 -13.83 18.21 -3.20
N THR A 181 -13.78 19.05 -2.17
CA THR A 181 -14.17 20.48 -2.21
C THR A 181 -13.06 21.42 -1.74
N SER A 182 -11.94 20.86 -1.29
CA SER A 182 -10.73 21.58 -0.93
C SER A 182 -9.51 20.79 -1.36
N LEU A 183 -8.39 21.49 -1.47
CA LEU A 183 -7.06 20.91 -1.68
C LEU A 183 -6.19 21.28 -0.48
N THR A 184 -5.15 20.50 -0.19
CA THR A 184 -4.18 20.87 0.84
C THR A 184 -2.78 20.78 0.26
N LEU A 185 -2.10 21.92 0.22
CA LEU A 185 -0.67 21.97 -0.06
C LEU A 185 0.11 21.62 1.21
N HIS A 186 1.19 20.88 1.07
CA HIS A 186 2.03 20.44 2.19
C HIS A 186 3.50 20.43 1.77
N VAL A 187 4.35 21.02 2.60
CA VAL A 187 5.80 21.02 2.46
C VAL A 187 6.44 20.54 3.77
N PRO A 188 7.13 19.38 3.76
CA PRO A 188 7.91 18.94 4.90
C PRO A 188 9.30 19.58 4.89
N VAL A 189 9.60 20.38 5.90
CA VAL A 189 10.91 21.07 6.04
C VAL A 189 11.82 20.26 6.97
N LYS A 190 12.97 19.81 6.46
CA LYS A 190 13.94 19.03 7.24
C LYS A 190 14.87 19.94 8.05
N PHE A 191 15.09 19.58 9.30
CA PHE A 191 16.08 20.18 10.19
C PHE A 191 17.15 19.17 10.59
N LYS A 192 18.21 19.66 11.24
CA LYS A 192 19.36 18.86 11.68
C LYS A 192 18.94 17.77 12.67
N ASP A 193 18.10 18.12 13.64
CA ASP A 193 17.64 17.25 14.73
C ASP A 193 16.25 17.68 15.22
N GLY A 194 15.67 16.87 16.11
CA GLY A 194 14.32 17.10 16.65
C GLY A 194 14.22 18.29 17.60
N GLU A 195 15.32 18.70 18.21
CA GLU A 195 15.34 19.89 19.08
C GLU A 195 15.23 21.17 18.23
N THR A 196 15.97 21.22 17.12
CA THR A 196 15.94 22.33 16.16
C THR A 196 14.57 22.47 15.50
N SER A 197 13.95 21.36 15.06
CA SER A 197 12.60 21.39 14.47
C SER A 197 11.54 21.86 15.48
N SER A 198 11.64 21.43 16.73
CA SER A 198 10.72 21.83 17.80
C SER A 198 10.80 23.34 18.07
N LYS A 199 12.02 23.87 18.23
CA LYS A 199 12.25 25.32 18.39
C LYS A 199 11.77 26.13 17.19
N ALA A 200 12.04 25.65 15.97
CA ALA A 200 11.57 26.28 14.75
C ALA A 200 10.03 26.34 14.70
N ASN A 201 9.36 25.25 15.08
CA ASN A 201 7.91 25.16 15.13
C ASN A 201 7.28 26.02 16.24
N GLU A 202 7.95 26.17 17.40
CA GLU A 202 7.51 27.08 18.45
C GLU A 202 7.56 28.53 17.99
N LYS A 203 8.70 28.97 17.42
CA LYS A 203 8.81 30.31 16.81
C LYS A 203 7.77 30.52 15.71
N ALA A 204 7.49 29.49 14.91
CA ALA A 204 6.50 29.55 13.84
C ALA A 204 5.10 29.92 14.34
N ARG A 205 4.72 29.54 15.57
CA ARG A 205 3.41 29.92 16.17
C ARG A 205 3.21 31.42 16.31
N GLU A 206 4.29 32.20 16.40
CA GLU A 206 4.23 33.64 16.60
C GLU A 206 3.82 34.41 15.34
N TYR A 207 4.03 33.83 14.15
CA TYR A 207 3.83 34.53 12.88
C TYR A 207 3.09 33.74 11.80
N LEU A 208 3.04 32.41 11.89
CA LEU A 208 2.14 31.62 11.05
C LEU A 208 0.74 31.73 11.61
N GLN A 209 -0.15 32.34 10.83
CA GLN A 209 -1.55 32.49 11.18
C GLN A 209 -2.41 31.54 10.35
N SER A 210 -3.62 31.27 10.84
CA SER A 210 -4.65 30.56 10.08
C SER A 210 -4.82 31.20 8.69
N PRO A 211 -4.92 30.42 7.60
CA PRO A 211 -5.17 28.97 7.57
C PRO A 211 -3.91 28.09 7.55
N VAL A 212 -2.71 28.64 7.77
CA VAL A 212 -1.46 27.88 7.74
C VAL A 212 -1.38 26.93 8.94
N LEU A 213 -1.36 25.63 8.66
CA LEU A 213 -1.18 24.57 9.64
C LEU A 213 0.30 24.22 9.72
N HIS A 214 0.81 24.02 10.93
CA HIS A 214 2.19 23.59 11.09
C HIS A 214 2.39 22.68 12.31
N ARG A 215 3.32 21.73 12.19
CA ARG A 215 3.61 20.75 13.25
C ARG A 215 5.04 20.23 13.16
N ALA A 216 5.70 20.11 14.30
CA ALA A 216 6.95 19.35 14.41
C ALA A 216 6.69 17.84 14.49
N ARG A 217 7.49 17.06 13.77
CA ARG A 217 7.52 15.59 13.79
C ARG A 217 8.96 15.13 13.58
N ASP A 218 9.56 14.52 14.60
CA ASP A 218 10.99 14.19 14.61
C ASP A 218 11.82 15.43 14.23
N ASN A 219 12.76 15.30 13.29
CA ASN A 219 13.54 16.42 12.76
C ASN A 219 12.87 17.15 11.58
N TRP A 220 11.54 17.10 11.47
CA TRP A 220 10.78 17.79 10.43
C TRP A 220 9.80 18.80 11.01
N VAL A 221 9.55 19.87 10.27
CA VAL A 221 8.39 20.73 10.46
C VAL A 221 7.52 20.62 9.23
N ASP A 222 6.35 20.05 9.41
CA ASP A 222 5.31 19.96 8.39
C ASP A 222 4.59 21.32 8.33
N ILE A 223 4.52 21.94 7.15
CA ILE A 223 3.75 23.16 6.89
C ILE A 223 2.69 22.82 5.85
N ALA A 224 1.44 23.20 6.09
CA ALA A 224 0.34 22.92 5.19
C ALA A 224 -0.62 24.10 5.07
N ILE A 225 -1.20 24.29 3.88
CA ILE A 225 -2.20 25.31 3.61
C ILE A 225 -3.39 24.67 2.89
N PRO A 226 -4.60 24.73 3.48
CA PRO A 226 -5.82 24.35 2.77
C PRO A 226 -6.21 25.43 1.75
N ILE A 227 -6.69 24.99 0.60
CA ILE A 227 -7.26 25.81 -0.48
C ILE A 227 -8.71 25.37 -0.62
N GLU A 228 -9.63 26.24 -0.23
CA GLU A 228 -11.06 26.01 -0.42
C GLU A 228 -11.45 26.25 -1.88
N LEU A 229 -12.05 25.26 -2.54
CA LEU A 229 -12.49 25.39 -3.93
C LEU A 229 -13.88 26.02 -4.02
N GLY A 230 -14.70 25.93 -2.96
CA GLY A 230 -16.10 26.37 -2.94
C GLY A 230 -17.04 25.53 -3.82
N GLU A 231 -16.50 24.64 -4.65
CA GLU A 231 -17.22 23.69 -5.50
C GLU A 231 -16.48 22.35 -5.56
N SER A 232 -17.10 21.35 -6.20
CA SER A 232 -16.43 20.05 -6.41
C SER A 232 -15.18 20.21 -7.27
N LEU A 233 -14.11 19.48 -6.99
CA LEU A 233 -12.85 19.49 -7.75
C LEU A 233 -13.07 19.46 -9.27
N ASN A 234 -13.93 18.57 -9.76
CA ASN A 234 -14.22 18.47 -11.19
C ASN A 234 -14.75 19.80 -11.79
N ARG A 235 -15.65 20.50 -11.08
CA ARG A 235 -16.18 21.80 -11.50
C ARG A 235 -15.13 22.90 -11.40
N ALA A 236 -14.33 22.89 -10.33
CA ALA A 236 -13.24 23.84 -10.17
C ALA A 236 -12.24 23.71 -11.33
N CYS A 237 -11.80 22.49 -11.67
CA CYS A 237 -10.88 22.25 -12.80
C CYS A 237 -11.45 22.70 -14.15
N MET A 238 -12.77 22.63 -14.37
CA MET A 238 -13.42 23.16 -15.59
C MET A 238 -13.31 24.68 -15.73
N ARG A 239 -12.91 25.41 -14.67
CA ARG A 239 -12.64 26.85 -14.74
C ARG A 239 -11.29 27.18 -15.40
N GLY A 240 -10.49 26.18 -15.76
CA GLY A 240 -9.23 26.35 -16.49
C GLY A 240 -8.25 27.24 -15.76
N GLU A 241 -7.85 28.35 -16.38
CA GLU A 241 -6.86 29.30 -15.86
C GLU A 241 -7.20 29.83 -14.45
N LYS A 242 -8.48 29.97 -14.10
CA LYS A 242 -8.87 30.40 -12.75
C LYS A 242 -8.50 29.38 -11.68
N PHE A 243 -8.65 28.10 -11.98
CA PHE A 243 -8.24 27.03 -11.07
C PHE A 243 -6.72 26.94 -10.97
N GLU A 244 -6.03 27.03 -12.11
CA GLU A 244 -4.57 27.05 -12.15
C GLU A 244 -4.00 28.22 -11.31
N ALA A 245 -4.54 29.43 -11.50
CA ALA A 245 -4.14 30.61 -10.73
C ALA A 245 -4.39 30.44 -9.22
N LEU A 246 -5.54 29.89 -8.81
CA LEU A 246 -5.86 29.64 -7.40
C LEU A 246 -4.84 28.70 -6.75
N VAL A 247 -4.48 27.62 -7.44
CA VAL A 247 -3.52 26.64 -6.90
C VAL A 247 -2.10 27.23 -6.89
N VAL A 248 -1.70 27.95 -7.94
CA VAL A 248 -0.39 28.62 -8.02
C VAL A 248 -0.23 29.69 -6.93
N GLU A 249 -1.27 30.48 -6.64
CA GLU A 249 -1.26 31.44 -5.54
C GLU A 249 -1.07 30.73 -4.18
N GLY A 250 -1.69 29.57 -4.00
CA GLY A 250 -1.47 28.71 -2.84
C GLY A 250 -0.01 28.22 -2.74
N ILE A 251 0.60 27.82 -3.87
CA ILE A 251 2.00 27.39 -3.94
C ILE A 251 2.93 28.53 -3.54
N ASP A 252 2.74 29.72 -4.13
CA ASP A 252 3.54 30.89 -3.80
C ASP A 252 3.41 31.27 -2.32
N THR A 253 2.22 31.12 -1.75
CA THR A 253 1.97 31.37 -0.33
C THR A 253 2.71 30.38 0.55
N ILE A 254 2.58 29.06 0.31
CA ILE A 254 3.24 28.06 1.15
C ILE A 254 4.76 28.13 1.05
N LEU A 255 5.32 28.44 -0.13
CA LEU A 255 6.76 28.62 -0.31
C LEU A 255 7.30 29.82 0.48
N LYS A 256 6.56 30.95 0.50
CA LYS A 256 6.92 32.13 1.32
C LYS A 256 6.93 31.78 2.81
N GLU A 257 5.95 31.02 3.29
CA GLU A 257 5.91 30.61 4.70
C GLU A 257 7.02 29.61 5.06
N VAL A 258 7.33 28.66 4.17
CA VAL A 258 8.46 27.74 4.32
C VAL A 258 9.78 28.50 4.42
N GLU A 259 9.98 29.50 3.57
CA GLU A 259 11.19 30.32 3.59
C GLU A 259 11.33 31.11 4.90
N LYS A 260 10.23 31.70 5.41
CA LYS A 260 10.22 32.37 6.71
C LYS A 260 10.61 31.42 7.84
N VAL A 261 10.08 30.19 7.83
CA VAL A 261 10.40 29.16 8.83
C VAL A 261 11.88 28.79 8.77
N LYS A 262 12.43 28.57 7.58
CA LYS A 262 13.87 28.28 7.41
C LYS A 262 14.74 29.44 7.92
N ARG A 263 14.43 30.68 7.55
CA ARG A 263 15.22 31.87 7.94
C ARG A 263 15.20 32.12 9.45
N LYS A 264 14.02 32.04 10.10
CA LYS A 264 13.87 32.31 11.54
C LYS A 264 14.35 31.16 12.44
N ALA A 265 14.57 29.97 11.88
CA ALA A 265 15.20 28.86 12.59
C ALA A 265 16.73 28.94 12.58
N ALA A 266 17.33 29.66 11.62
CA ALA A 266 18.77 29.85 11.50
C ALA A 266 19.34 30.98 12.40
N GLY A 267 18.47 31.85 12.93
CA GLY A 267 18.80 32.87 13.93
C GLY A 267 18.20 32.54 15.28
#